data_AF-A0A452YVK8-F1
#
_entry.id   AF-A0A452YVK8-F1
#
_cell.length_a   1.000
_cell.length_b   1.000
_cell.length_c   1.000
_cell.angle_alpha   90.00
_cell.angle_beta   90.00
_cell.angle_gamma   90.00
#
_symmetry.space_group_name_H-M   'P 1'
#
loop_
_entity.id
_entity.type
_entity.pdbx_description
1 polymer ?
#
loop_
_entity_poly.entity_id
_entity_poly.type
_entity_poly.pdbx_seq_one_letter_code
_entity_poly.pdbx_strand_id
1 'polypeptide(L)'
;KPTCQSHITHSATGTSIHRSMESTPAPPLLTPHKMGQFDLSHRVVLAPLTRQRSYGNVPQPHAGVYYAQRATKGGLLIAEATGVSDTAQGYKDAPGVWTKEQIDAWKPVVDAVHAKGALFFCQIWHAGRVSNYSNDSATSCLVLVVRSIFCVDCSKICRVTAEWAGADIEHRQAGESSDER
;
A
#
# COMPACT_ATOMS: atom_id res chain seq x y z
N LYS A 1 7.32 34.07 10.52
CA LYS A 1 8.34 34.72 11.39
C LYS A 1 7.68 35.09 12.71
N PRO A 2 8.03 34.45 13.83
CA PRO A 2 7.74 35.01 15.14
C PRO A 2 8.94 35.86 15.60
N THR A 3 8.67 37.09 16.02
CA THR A 3 9.63 38.05 16.56
C THR A 3 9.88 37.75 18.03
N CYS A 4 11.12 37.38 18.38
CA CYS A 4 11.57 37.25 19.75
C CYS A 4 12.04 38.63 20.24
N GLN A 5 11.25 39.31 21.08
CA GLN A 5 11.72 40.51 21.77
C GLN A 5 12.47 40.10 23.03
N SER A 6 13.79 40.31 23.06
CA SER A 6 14.60 40.23 24.28
C SER A 6 14.56 41.57 25.00
N HIS A 7 13.85 41.66 26.12
CA HIS A 7 14.11 42.70 27.12
C HIS A 7 15.40 42.33 27.86
N ILE A 8 16.41 43.20 27.74
CA ILE A 8 17.67 43.10 28.50
C ILE A 8 17.55 44.08 29.66
N THR A 9 17.44 43.56 30.89
CA THR A 9 17.72 44.31 32.11
C THR A 9 19.02 43.76 32.71
N HIS A 10 20.04 44.62 32.80
CA HIS A 10 21.30 44.27 33.43
C HIS A 10 21.16 44.33 34.95
N SER A 11 21.30 43.18 35.61
CA SER A 11 21.58 43.09 37.05
C SER A 11 22.78 42.17 37.25
N ALA A 12 23.82 42.71 37.87
CA ALA A 12 25.07 42.02 38.15
C ALA A 12 24.94 41.19 39.42
N THR A 13 24.58 39.90 39.30
CA THR A 13 24.92 38.84 40.26
C THR A 13 24.80 37.49 39.56
N GLY A 14 25.87 36.69 39.60
CA GLY A 14 25.95 35.40 38.91
C GLY A 14 24.89 34.43 39.42
N THR A 15 23.83 34.27 38.64
CA THR A 15 22.80 33.24 38.84
C THR A 15 22.84 32.35 37.61
N SER A 16 23.17 31.07 37.79
CA SER A 16 23.09 30.08 36.73
C SER A 16 21.64 29.99 36.25
N ILE A 17 21.36 30.57 35.09
CA ILE A 17 20.08 30.49 34.42
C ILE A 17 19.89 29.09 33.84
N HIS A 18 19.37 28.17 34.67
CA HIS A 18 18.75 26.96 34.14
C HIS A 18 17.51 27.39 33.34
N ARG A 19 17.69 27.54 32.02
CA ARG A 19 16.57 27.68 31.09
C ARG A 19 15.83 26.34 31.09
N SER A 20 14.70 26.28 31.80
CA SER A 20 13.72 25.22 31.61
C SER A 20 13.32 25.24 30.13
N MET A 21 13.80 24.26 29.37
CA MET A 21 13.33 24.05 28.01
C MET A 21 11.92 23.48 28.12
N GLU A 22 10.92 24.34 27.99
CA GLU A 22 9.54 23.93 27.75
C GLU A 22 9.53 23.04 26.50
N SER A 23 9.25 21.75 26.65
CA SER A 23 9.17 20.83 25.53
C SER A 23 8.01 21.25 24.64
N THR A 24 8.31 21.79 23.47
CA THR A 24 7.27 22.09 22.48
C THR A 24 6.54 20.78 22.15
N PRO A 25 5.21 20.71 22.26
CA PRO A 25 4.47 19.50 21.94
C PRO A 25 4.78 19.06 20.51
N ALA A 26 4.95 17.75 20.31
CA ALA A 26 5.30 17.20 19.02
C ALA A 26 4.32 17.70 17.94
N PRO A 27 4.79 18.00 16.71
CA PRO A 27 3.93 18.40 15.60
C PRO A 27 2.77 17.39 15.43
N PRO A 28 1.54 17.83 15.12
CA PRO A 28 0.38 16.93 15.02
C PRO A 28 0.62 15.71 14.10
N LEU A 29 1.39 15.89 13.04
CA LEU A 29 1.75 14.83 12.09
C LEU A 29 2.59 13.70 12.71
N LEU A 30 3.39 14.01 13.75
CA LEU A 30 4.27 13.08 14.44
C LEU A 30 3.65 12.49 15.72
N THR A 31 2.37 12.79 15.98
CA THR A 31 1.63 12.22 17.10
C THR A 31 1.08 10.84 16.75
N PRO A 32 0.97 9.91 17.72
CA PRO A 32 0.32 8.63 17.50
C PRO A 32 -1.14 8.75 17.04
N HIS A 33 -1.62 7.72 16.36
CA HIS A 33 -3.00 7.66 15.87
C HIS A 33 -3.53 6.23 15.84
N LYS A 34 -4.72 6.03 16.39
CA LYS A 34 -5.43 4.75 16.33
C LYS A 34 -6.30 4.69 15.07
N MET A 35 -5.94 3.80 14.14
CA MET A 35 -6.65 3.54 12.90
C MET A 35 -7.37 2.19 12.98
N GLY A 36 -8.62 2.20 13.43
CA GLY A 36 -9.39 0.96 13.68
C GLY A 36 -8.71 0.10 14.74
N GLN A 37 -8.22 -1.07 14.35
CA GLN A 37 -7.48 -2.00 15.21
C GLN A 37 -5.96 -1.79 15.22
N PHE A 38 -5.45 -0.82 14.45
CA PHE A 38 -4.02 -0.59 14.28
C PHE A 38 -3.59 0.67 15.03
N ASP A 39 -2.50 0.57 15.79
CA ASP A 39 -1.88 1.70 16.46
C ASP A 39 -0.68 2.21 15.65
N LEU A 40 -0.81 3.42 15.11
CA LEU A 40 0.25 4.10 14.37
C LEU A 40 1.07 4.98 15.32
N SER A 41 2.39 4.96 15.16
CA SER A 41 3.31 5.82 15.92
C SER A 41 3.28 7.27 15.43
N HIS A 42 2.88 7.49 14.17
CA HIS A 42 2.76 8.80 13.53
C HIS A 42 1.71 8.77 12.40
N ARG A 43 1.33 9.96 11.90
CA ARG A 43 0.29 10.13 10.87
C ARG A 43 0.83 10.26 9.45
N VAL A 44 2.13 10.06 9.25
CA VAL A 44 2.74 10.00 7.91
C VAL A 44 2.50 8.63 7.29
N VAL A 45 1.99 8.62 6.06
CA VAL A 45 1.67 7.40 5.29
C VAL A 45 2.40 7.44 3.95
N LEU A 46 2.99 6.32 3.52
CA LEU A 46 3.40 6.17 2.12
C LEU A 46 2.16 5.87 1.28
N ALA A 47 1.77 6.84 0.45
CA ALA A 47 0.70 6.68 -0.53
C ALA A 47 1.03 5.56 -1.54
N PRO A 48 0.01 4.93 -2.16
CA PRO A 48 0.24 3.98 -3.24
C PRO A 48 0.84 4.68 -4.46
N LEU A 49 1.99 4.20 -4.94
CA LEU A 49 2.75 4.82 -6.04
C LEU A 49 3.17 3.75 -7.05
N THR A 50 2.45 3.61 -8.17
CA THR A 50 2.79 2.70 -9.27
C THR A 50 4.19 2.97 -9.80
N ARG A 51 5.06 1.95 -9.80
CA ARG A 51 6.47 2.07 -10.21
C ARG A 51 6.79 1.37 -11.52
N GLN A 52 5.94 0.44 -11.98
CA GLN A 52 6.13 -0.35 -13.20
C GLN A 52 7.48 -1.10 -13.21
N ARG A 53 7.75 -1.87 -12.15
CA ARG A 53 9.02 -2.62 -11.99
C ARG A 53 8.81 -4.09 -11.59
N SER A 54 7.66 -4.63 -11.93
CA SER A 54 7.24 -6.00 -11.67
C SER A 54 7.09 -6.74 -12.99
N TYR A 55 8.21 -7.24 -13.53
CA TYR A 55 8.25 -7.91 -14.82
C TYR A 55 7.33 -9.14 -14.82
N GLY A 56 6.49 -9.28 -15.85
CA GLY A 56 5.46 -10.33 -15.90
C GLY A 56 4.46 -10.23 -14.74
N ASN A 57 4.24 -9.03 -14.22
CA ASN A 57 3.40 -8.74 -13.06
C ASN A 57 3.91 -9.36 -11.74
N VAL A 58 5.13 -9.91 -11.71
CA VAL A 58 5.73 -10.52 -10.51
C VAL A 58 6.60 -9.48 -9.80
N PRO A 59 6.31 -9.16 -8.51
CA PRO A 59 7.18 -8.32 -7.70
C PRO A 59 8.63 -8.81 -7.69
N GLN A 60 9.56 -7.89 -7.85
CA GLN A 60 10.99 -8.20 -7.91
C GLN A 60 11.67 -7.97 -6.56
N PRO A 61 12.85 -8.58 -6.28
CA PRO A 61 13.54 -8.42 -5.00
C PRO A 61 13.82 -6.96 -4.60
N HIS A 62 14.01 -6.06 -5.56
CA HIS A 62 14.23 -4.64 -5.30
C HIS A 62 13.01 -3.95 -4.67
N ALA A 63 11.79 -4.48 -4.83
CA ALA A 63 10.58 -3.96 -4.21
C ALA A 63 10.66 -4.08 -2.67
N GLY A 64 11.22 -5.19 -2.16
CA GLY A 64 11.47 -5.38 -0.74
C GLY A 64 12.39 -4.30 -0.17
N VAL A 65 13.49 -4.02 -0.88
CA VAL A 65 14.42 -2.93 -0.52
C VAL A 65 13.71 -1.57 -0.57
N TYR A 66 12.92 -1.32 -1.61
CA TYR A 66 12.20 -0.07 -1.81
C TYR A 66 11.23 0.25 -0.68
N TYR A 67 10.39 -0.71 -0.26
CA TYR A 67 9.44 -0.50 0.83
C TYR A 67 10.13 -0.51 2.18
N ALA A 68 11.12 -1.37 2.42
CA ALA A 68 11.86 -1.40 3.69
C ALA A 68 12.60 -0.09 3.98
N GLN A 69 13.12 0.60 2.96
CA GLN A 69 13.72 1.94 3.11
C GLN A 69 12.73 3.02 3.55
N ARG A 70 11.43 2.82 3.31
CA ARG A 70 10.34 3.76 3.66
C ARG A 70 9.59 3.36 4.92
N ALA A 71 9.88 2.16 5.45
CA ALA A 71 9.26 1.62 6.63
C ALA A 71 9.91 2.17 7.90
N THR A 72 9.08 2.80 8.73
CA THR A 72 9.41 3.27 10.08
C THR A 72 8.56 2.51 11.10
N LYS A 73 9.08 2.30 12.30
CA LYS A 73 8.36 1.59 13.36
C LYS A 73 7.02 2.26 13.65
N GLY A 74 5.91 1.53 13.52
CA GLY A 74 4.55 2.04 13.67
C GLY A 74 4.05 2.93 12.54
N GLY A 75 4.77 3.01 11.41
CA GLY A 75 4.33 3.69 10.20
C GLY A 75 3.40 2.83 9.34
N LEU A 76 2.64 3.48 8.45
CA LEU A 76 1.77 2.80 7.48
C LEU A 76 2.27 3.03 6.05
N LEU A 77 2.41 1.94 5.31
CA LEU A 77 2.74 1.95 3.89
C LEU A 77 1.61 1.28 3.10
N ILE A 78 1.25 1.86 1.96
CA ILE A 78 0.32 1.26 1.01
C ILE A 78 1.12 0.91 -0.24
N ALA A 79 1.07 -0.36 -0.63
CA ALA A 79 1.71 -0.86 -1.83
C ALA A 79 1.13 -0.19 -3.08
N GLU A 80 1.91 -0.20 -4.15
CA GLU A 80 1.46 0.22 -5.46
C GLU A 80 0.22 -0.55 -5.95
N ALA A 81 -0.47 0.02 -6.94
CA ALA A 81 -1.66 -0.57 -7.53
C ALA A 81 -1.36 -2.01 -8.01
N THR A 82 -2.05 -2.98 -7.41
CA THR A 82 -1.80 -4.41 -7.60
C THR A 82 -3.02 -5.07 -8.23
N GLY A 83 -2.87 -5.56 -9.46
CA GLY A 83 -3.95 -6.18 -10.23
C GLY A 83 -4.47 -7.45 -9.57
N VAL A 84 -5.79 -7.67 -9.66
CA VAL A 84 -6.48 -8.87 -9.10
C VAL A 84 -6.74 -9.96 -10.14
N SER A 85 -6.53 -9.67 -11.41
CA SER A 85 -6.69 -10.57 -12.55
C SER A 85 -5.83 -10.05 -13.70
N ASP A 86 -5.69 -10.85 -14.74
CA ASP A 86 -5.04 -10.42 -15.99
C ASP A 86 -5.78 -9.21 -16.60
N THR A 87 -7.11 -9.27 -16.64
CA THR A 87 -8.00 -8.21 -17.17
C THR A 87 -8.02 -6.92 -16.33
N ALA A 88 -7.49 -6.97 -15.10
CA ALA A 88 -7.42 -5.81 -14.21
C ALA A 88 -6.31 -4.82 -14.61
N GLN A 89 -5.43 -5.19 -15.54
CA GLN A 89 -4.18 -4.50 -15.78
C GLN A 89 -4.34 -3.22 -16.62
N GLY A 90 -3.81 -2.10 -16.12
CA GLY A 90 -3.78 -0.82 -16.84
C GLY A 90 -2.39 -0.37 -17.29
N TYR A 91 -1.33 -0.90 -16.68
CA TYR A 91 0.05 -0.50 -16.94
C TYR A 91 0.94 -1.71 -17.14
N LYS A 92 1.88 -1.63 -18.09
CA LYS A 92 2.93 -2.63 -18.22
C LYS A 92 3.76 -2.71 -16.93
N ASP A 93 4.13 -3.91 -16.51
CA ASP A 93 4.97 -4.20 -15.34
C ASP A 93 4.46 -3.67 -13.99
N ALA A 94 3.16 -3.42 -13.85
CA ALA A 94 2.54 -3.26 -12.52
C ALA A 94 2.32 -4.64 -11.88
N PRO A 95 2.49 -4.77 -10.55
CA PRO A 95 2.39 -6.07 -9.90
C PRO A 95 0.97 -6.64 -9.92
N GLY A 96 0.89 -7.96 -9.81
CA GLY A 96 -0.33 -8.72 -9.63
C GLY A 96 -0.41 -9.42 -8.27
N VAL A 97 -1.58 -9.99 -7.99
CA VAL A 97 -1.81 -10.86 -6.84
C VAL A 97 -2.73 -12.05 -7.16
N TRP A 98 -2.94 -12.41 -8.42
CA TRP A 98 -3.88 -13.49 -8.81
C TRP A 98 -3.21 -14.85 -9.00
N THR A 99 -1.90 -14.90 -9.24
CA THR A 99 -1.16 -16.16 -9.36
C THR A 99 -0.42 -16.49 -8.07
N LYS A 100 -0.20 -17.79 -7.83
CA LYS A 100 0.62 -18.25 -6.69
C LYS A 100 2.03 -17.66 -6.72
N GLU A 101 2.64 -17.54 -7.89
CA GLU A 101 3.97 -16.96 -8.07
C GLU A 101 4.01 -15.49 -7.62
N GLN A 102 3.01 -14.70 -8.00
CA GLN A 102 2.89 -13.30 -7.58
C GLN A 102 2.73 -13.19 -6.06
N ILE A 103 1.88 -14.03 -5.47
CA ILE A 103 1.67 -14.08 -4.02
C ILE A 103 2.98 -14.42 -3.31
N ASP A 104 3.68 -15.47 -3.77
CA ASP A 104 4.94 -15.91 -3.18
C ASP A 104 6.03 -14.84 -3.29
N ALA A 105 6.05 -14.08 -4.39
CA ALA A 105 6.98 -12.96 -4.58
C ALA A 105 6.67 -11.74 -3.69
N TRP A 106 5.42 -11.53 -3.28
CA TRP A 106 5.05 -10.48 -2.32
C TRP A 106 5.50 -10.79 -0.88
N LYS A 107 5.60 -12.07 -0.49
CA LYS A 107 5.97 -12.47 0.88
C LYS A 107 7.27 -11.82 1.38
N PRO A 108 8.42 -11.91 0.69
CA PRO A 108 9.65 -11.28 1.15
C PRO A 108 9.55 -9.75 1.21
N VAL A 109 8.68 -9.12 0.40
CA VAL A 109 8.43 -7.67 0.46
C VAL A 109 7.69 -7.31 1.75
N VAL A 110 6.63 -8.05 2.08
CA VAL A 110 5.86 -7.90 3.32
C VAL A 110 6.75 -8.13 4.53
N ASP A 111 7.55 -9.20 4.52
CA ASP A 111 8.47 -9.53 5.60
C ASP A 111 9.50 -8.42 5.86
N ALA A 112 10.04 -7.82 4.80
CA ALA A 112 11.00 -6.72 4.91
C ALA A 112 10.38 -5.46 5.55
N VAL A 113 9.10 -5.18 5.32
CA VAL A 113 8.38 -4.07 5.95
C VAL A 113 8.02 -4.40 7.41
N HIS A 114 7.54 -5.62 7.68
CA HIS A 114 7.22 -6.07 9.03
C HIS A 114 8.46 -6.17 9.93
N ALA A 115 9.62 -6.52 9.39
CA ALA A 115 10.89 -6.51 10.12
C ALA A 115 11.28 -5.09 10.62
N LYS A 116 10.75 -4.03 10.00
CA LYS A 116 10.90 -2.63 10.45
C LYS A 116 9.82 -2.20 11.45
N GLY A 117 8.87 -3.07 11.76
CA GLY A 117 7.73 -2.80 12.65
C GLY A 117 6.70 -1.86 12.04
N ALA A 118 6.64 -1.76 10.71
CA ALA A 118 5.65 -0.97 9.98
C ALA A 118 4.47 -1.84 9.53
N LEU A 119 3.34 -1.20 9.27
CA LEU A 119 2.16 -1.83 8.65
C LEU A 119 2.24 -1.70 7.14
N PHE A 120 1.79 -2.74 6.43
CA PHE A 120 1.80 -2.77 4.97
C PHE A 120 0.47 -3.25 4.39
N PHE A 121 -0.15 -2.42 3.58
CA PHE A 121 -1.45 -2.67 2.96
C PHE A 121 -1.30 -2.82 1.46
N CYS A 122 -2.02 -3.76 0.84
CA CYS A 122 -2.04 -3.92 -0.60
C CYS A 122 -3.20 -3.10 -1.19
N GLN A 123 -2.90 -2.26 -2.18
CA GLN A 123 -3.92 -1.60 -2.96
C GLN A 123 -4.44 -2.55 -4.04
N ILE A 124 -5.57 -3.20 -3.75
CA ILE A 124 -6.33 -3.99 -4.73
C ILE A 124 -6.81 -3.08 -5.86
N TRP A 125 -6.48 -3.43 -7.09
CA TRP A 125 -6.69 -2.57 -8.24
C TRP A 125 -7.30 -3.31 -9.44
N HIS A 126 -8.18 -2.60 -10.15
CA HIS A 126 -8.69 -2.96 -11.47
C HIS A 126 -8.79 -1.68 -12.30
N ALA A 127 -8.07 -1.61 -13.42
CA ALA A 127 -8.01 -0.42 -14.27
C ALA A 127 -9.34 -0.14 -14.98
N GLY A 128 -10.12 -1.19 -15.24
CA GLY A 128 -11.41 -1.09 -15.94
C GLY A 128 -11.19 -0.46 -17.31
N ARG A 129 -12.02 0.53 -17.68
CA ARG A 129 -11.95 1.19 -19.00
C ARG A 129 -10.60 1.83 -19.37
N VAL A 130 -9.71 2.03 -18.39
CA VAL A 130 -8.39 2.64 -18.61
C VAL A 130 -7.33 1.59 -18.99
N SER A 131 -7.71 0.30 -19.06
CA SER A 131 -6.86 -0.74 -19.64
C SER A 131 -6.65 -0.51 -21.13
N ASN A 132 -5.40 -0.54 -21.58
CA ASN A 132 -5.06 -0.43 -23.00
C ASN A 132 -4.88 -1.82 -23.60
N TYR A 133 -5.59 -2.09 -24.71
CA TYR A 133 -5.53 -3.34 -25.49
C TYR A 133 -4.13 -3.71 -25.99
N SER A 134 -3.15 -2.80 -25.95
CA SER A 134 -1.76 -3.10 -26.31
C SER A 134 -1.05 -4.01 -25.31
N ASN A 135 -1.64 -4.25 -24.13
CA ASN A 135 -1.04 -5.06 -23.08
C ASN A 135 -1.62 -6.48 -22.97
N ASP A 136 -2.78 -6.78 -23.60
CA ASP A 136 -3.42 -8.10 -23.51
C ASP A 136 -3.78 -8.67 -24.89
N SER A 137 -3.50 -9.97 -25.05
CA SER A 137 -4.10 -10.79 -26.12
C SER A 137 -5.54 -11.10 -25.71
N ALA A 138 -6.49 -10.32 -26.24
CA ALA A 138 -7.92 -10.58 -26.35
C ALA A 138 -8.66 -11.15 -25.11
N THR A 139 -9.52 -10.34 -24.46
CA THR A 139 -10.98 -10.56 -24.37
C THR A 139 -11.66 -9.41 -23.61
N SER A 140 -12.80 -8.97 -24.16
CA SER A 140 -13.71 -7.92 -23.64
C SER A 140 -14.07 -8.13 -22.16
N CYS A 141 -13.96 -7.09 -21.33
CA CYS A 141 -14.26 -7.17 -19.89
C CYS A 141 -15.42 -6.25 -19.48
N LEU A 142 -16.44 -6.85 -18.86
CA LEU A 142 -17.48 -6.16 -18.07
C LEU A 142 -16.87 -5.67 -16.74
N VAL A 143 -17.37 -4.52 -16.26
CA VAL A 143 -16.78 -3.71 -15.19
C VAL A 143 -17.17 -4.23 -13.80
N LEU A 144 -16.20 -4.49 -12.93
CA LEU A 144 -16.39 -4.65 -11.48
C LEU A 144 -15.65 -3.54 -10.72
N VAL A 145 -16.37 -2.82 -9.85
CA VAL A 145 -15.83 -1.80 -8.95
C VAL A 145 -15.73 -2.40 -7.54
N VAL A 146 -14.52 -2.46 -6.98
CA VAL A 146 -14.28 -3.07 -5.65
C VAL A 146 -14.15 -2.00 -4.56
N ARG A 147 -14.65 -2.33 -3.37
CA ARG A 147 -14.92 -1.39 -2.25
C ARG A 147 -14.03 -1.57 -1.00
N SER A 148 -12.87 -2.24 -1.09
CA SER A 148 -12.12 -2.65 0.12
C SER A 148 -10.60 -2.50 0.02
N ILE A 149 -10.00 -1.92 1.08
CA ILE A 149 -8.57 -1.93 1.40
C ILE A 149 -8.32 -3.02 2.45
N PHE A 150 -7.33 -3.89 2.25
CA PHE A 150 -7.01 -4.99 3.17
C PHE A 150 -5.60 -4.87 3.77
N CYS A 151 -5.50 -5.13 5.08
CA CYS A 151 -4.22 -5.31 5.76
C CYS A 151 -3.60 -6.64 5.36
N VAL A 152 -2.36 -6.61 4.87
CA VAL A 152 -1.70 -7.78 4.33
C VAL A 152 -0.98 -8.53 5.45
N ASP A 153 -1.61 -9.59 5.94
CA ASP A 153 -0.91 -10.71 6.55
C ASP A 153 -0.63 -11.73 5.43
N CYS A 154 0.53 -12.40 5.44
CA CYS A 154 0.89 -13.44 4.47
C CYS A 154 -0.23 -14.47 4.28
N SER A 155 -0.95 -14.78 5.36
CA SER A 155 -2.09 -15.71 5.38
C SER A 155 -3.36 -15.16 4.72
N LYS A 156 -3.53 -13.83 4.64
CA LYS A 156 -4.73 -13.17 4.12
C LYS A 156 -4.68 -12.93 2.61
N ILE A 157 -3.49 -12.85 2.03
CA ILE A 157 -3.31 -12.72 0.56
C ILE A 157 -4.01 -13.89 -0.16
N CYS A 158 -3.83 -15.12 0.33
CA CYS A 158 -4.41 -16.31 -0.27
C CYS A 158 -5.95 -16.40 -0.18
N ARG A 159 -6.58 -15.72 0.79
CA ARG A 159 -8.06 -15.74 0.92
C ARG A 159 -8.74 -14.83 -0.09
N VAL A 160 -8.15 -13.66 -0.36
CA VAL A 160 -8.70 -12.71 -1.34
C VAL A 160 -8.70 -13.33 -2.74
N THR A 161 -7.67 -14.07 -3.14
CA THR A 161 -7.70 -14.72 -4.46
C THR A 161 -8.74 -15.82 -4.58
N ALA A 162 -8.97 -16.62 -3.53
CA ALA A 162 -9.94 -17.71 -3.57
C ALA A 162 -11.40 -17.22 -3.68
N GLU A 163 -11.74 -16.13 -3.00
CA GLU A 163 -13.10 -15.55 -3.06
C GLU A 163 -13.39 -14.92 -4.44
N TRP A 164 -12.39 -14.31 -5.06
CA TRP A 164 -12.53 -13.64 -6.36
C TRP A 164 -12.43 -14.62 -7.53
N ALA A 165 -11.55 -15.64 -7.45
CA ALA A 165 -11.52 -16.73 -8.44
C ALA A 165 -12.83 -17.54 -8.47
N GLY A 166 -13.53 -17.65 -7.33
CA GLY A 166 -14.86 -18.25 -7.26
C GLY A 166 -15.93 -17.46 -8.02
N ALA A 167 -15.86 -16.12 -7.98
CA ALA A 167 -16.78 -15.25 -8.71
C ALA A 167 -16.60 -15.32 -10.25
N ASP A 168 -15.40 -15.63 -10.72
CA ASP A 168 -15.11 -15.81 -12.16
C ASP A 168 -15.57 -17.19 -12.70
N ILE A 169 -15.73 -18.20 -11.85
CA ILE A 169 -16.13 -19.57 -12.27
C ILE A 169 -17.64 -19.68 -12.58
N GLU A 170 -18.49 -18.91 -11.91
CA GLU A 170 -19.95 -18.99 -12.13
C GLU A 170 -20.40 -18.48 -13.52
N HIS A 171 -19.58 -17.66 -14.21
CA HIS A 171 -19.93 -17.16 -15.55
C HIS A 171 -19.52 -18.05 -16.73
N ARG A 172 -18.79 -19.15 -16.51
CA ARG A 172 -18.40 -20.09 -17.59
C ARG A 172 -19.41 -21.18 -17.92
N GLN A 173 -20.52 -21.31 -17.18
CA GLN A 173 -21.53 -22.36 -17.44
C GLN A 173 -22.76 -21.90 -18.25
N ALA A 174 -22.84 -20.65 -18.70
CA ALA A 174 -24.04 -20.12 -19.37
C ALA A 174 -23.95 -20.02 -20.91
N GLY A 175 -23.05 -20.78 -21.56
CA GLY A 175 -22.70 -20.56 -22.97
C GLY A 175 -22.52 -21.80 -23.83
N GLU A 176 -23.24 -22.90 -23.61
CA GLU A 176 -23.30 -24.03 -24.56
C GLU A 176 -24.72 -24.64 -24.63
N SER A 177 -25.61 -23.98 -25.36
CA SER A 177 -26.80 -24.56 -26.04
C SER A 177 -27.37 -23.45 -26.91
N SER A 178 -27.61 -23.53 -28.21
CA SER A 178 -27.82 -24.66 -29.11
C SER A 178 -27.85 -24.06 -30.52
N ASP A 179 -27.00 -24.56 -31.43
CA ASP A 179 -27.11 -24.30 -32.87
C ASP A 179 -27.28 -25.67 -33.53
N GLU A 180 -28.53 -26.09 -33.70
CA GLU A 180 -28.92 -27.22 -34.55
C GLU A 180 -30.40 -27.08 -34.93
N ARG A 181 -30.66 -26.38 -36.04
CA ARG A 181 -31.55 -26.77 -37.16
C ARG A 181 -31.99 -25.56 -38.00
#